data_AF-A0A950ZRI0-F1
#
_entry.id   AF-A0A950ZRI0-F1
#
_cell.length_a   1.000
_cell.length_b   1.000
_cell.length_c   1.000
_cell.angle_alpha   90.00
_cell.angle_beta   90.00
_cell.angle_gamma   90.00
#
_symmetry.space_group_name_H-M   'P 1'
#
loop_
_entity.id
_entity.type
_entity.pdbx_description
1 polymer ?
#
loop_
_entity_poly.entity_id
_entity_poly.type
_entity_poly.pdbx_seq_one_letter_code
_entity_poly.pdbx_strand_id
1 'polypeptide(L)'
;MSFTLSAFVSVSIPLVLLSMWLGHVQGLGFLVAQGYRVPANATSIIIGLNSVINALFGGHVAIVARNGMPIVAGAVAGPAAGRYWANLVAAALSLSVAMAASPVAAILGMLPRSYVVVLAGLAIMPSLQNALERAFGEKLRFGALIAMIVSASPFTFLWLTSTLWALLVAIMVAARWNATSSWSTRLLRSRRPIGRTSCPGNAYLASVRPVAKPMSTAC
;
A
#
# COMPACT_ATOMS: atom_id res chain seq x y z
N MET A 1 10.09 -0.53 -36.20
CA MET A 1 9.04 -0.97 -35.25
C MET A 1 7.71 -0.53 -35.81
N SER A 2 6.86 -1.46 -36.25
CA SER A 2 5.51 -1.14 -36.73
C SER A 2 4.60 -0.92 -35.52
N PHE A 3 4.12 0.32 -35.35
CA PHE A 3 3.13 0.61 -34.33
C PHE A 3 1.79 0.03 -34.75
N THR A 4 1.34 -1.02 -34.07
CA THR A 4 0.03 -1.62 -34.30
C THR A 4 -0.90 -1.25 -33.15
N LEU A 5 -2.10 -0.79 -33.48
CA LEU A 5 -3.11 -0.43 -32.49
C LEU A 5 -3.44 -1.63 -31.57
N SER A 6 -3.41 -2.84 -32.11
CA SER A 6 -3.58 -4.08 -31.34
C SER A 6 -2.50 -4.27 -30.27
N ALA A 7 -1.22 -4.07 -30.60
CA ALA A 7 -0.13 -4.17 -29.63
C ALA A 7 -0.27 -3.11 -28.53
N PHE A 8 -0.61 -1.87 -28.90
CA PHE A 8 -0.84 -0.78 -27.95
C PHE A 8 -1.93 -1.13 -26.93
N VAL A 9 -3.10 -1.57 -27.40
CA VAL A 9 -4.22 -1.92 -26.53
C VAL A 9 -3.89 -3.14 -25.66
N SER A 10 -3.23 -4.16 -26.23
CA SER A 10 -2.89 -5.40 -25.54
C SER A 10 -1.93 -5.20 -24.36
N VAL A 11 -1.01 -4.23 -24.44
CA VAL A 11 -0.05 -3.93 -23.37
C VAL A 11 -0.60 -2.88 -22.40
N SER A 12 -1.33 -1.88 -22.90
CA SER A 12 -1.82 -0.78 -22.07
C SER A 12 -2.86 -1.24 -21.05
N ILE A 13 -3.80 -2.11 -21.44
CA ILE A 13 -4.87 -2.58 -20.54
C ILE A 13 -4.30 -3.27 -19.29
N PRO A 14 -3.43 -4.30 -19.39
CA PRO A 14 -2.82 -4.94 -18.22
C PRO A 14 -2.01 -3.97 -17.35
N LEU A 15 -1.26 -3.06 -17.99
CA LEU A 15 -0.36 -2.15 -17.30
C LEU A 15 -1.13 -1.09 -16.49
N VAL A 16 -2.22 -0.56 -17.05
CA VAL A 16 -3.14 0.34 -16.35
C VAL A 16 -3.79 -0.36 -15.16
N LEU A 17 -4.35 -1.55 -15.36
CA LEU A 17 -4.98 -2.32 -14.27
C LEU A 17 -4.00 -2.59 -13.12
N LEU A 18 -2.77 -3.01 -13.46
CA LEU A 18 -1.72 -3.29 -12.49
C LEU A 18 -1.31 -2.02 -11.71
N SER A 19 -1.14 -0.89 -12.40
CA SER A 19 -0.77 0.38 -11.77
C SER A 19 -1.85 0.92 -10.82
N MET A 20 -3.12 0.84 -11.22
CA MET A 20 -4.24 1.31 -10.40
C MET A 20 -4.38 0.44 -9.14
N TRP A 21 -4.19 -0.86 -9.26
CA TRP A 21 -4.36 -1.76 -8.12
C TRP A 21 -3.21 -1.66 -7.10
N LEU A 22 -1.96 -1.70 -7.57
CA LEU A 22 -0.77 -1.76 -6.69
C LEU A 22 -0.43 -0.44 -5.99
N GLY A 23 -0.74 0.69 -6.62
CA GLY A 23 -0.38 1.99 -6.07
C GLY A 23 -1.60 2.71 -5.51
N HIS A 24 -2.52 3.01 -6.42
CA HIS A 24 -3.61 3.96 -6.22
C HIS A 24 -4.60 3.50 -5.14
N VAL A 25 -5.12 2.27 -5.23
CA VAL A 25 -6.06 1.73 -4.24
C VAL A 25 -5.43 1.68 -2.84
N GLN A 26 -4.17 1.26 -2.74
CA GLN A 26 -3.46 1.15 -1.46
C GLN A 26 -3.21 2.53 -0.83
N GLY A 27 -2.85 3.53 -1.65
CA GLY A 27 -2.66 4.91 -1.21
C GLY A 27 -3.96 5.57 -0.74
N LEU A 28 -5.06 5.37 -1.47
CA LEU A 28 -6.39 5.85 -1.07
C LEU A 28 -6.85 5.20 0.24
N GLY A 29 -6.64 3.88 0.39
CA GLY A 29 -6.97 3.16 1.61
C GLY A 29 -6.27 3.74 2.84
N PHE A 30 -5.01 4.16 2.70
CA PHE A 30 -4.29 4.84 3.78
C PHE A 30 -4.95 6.17 4.17
N LEU A 31 -5.31 7.02 3.20
CA LEU A 31 -5.98 8.30 3.48
C LEU A 31 -7.33 8.10 4.19
N VAL A 32 -8.12 7.12 3.74
CA VAL A 32 -9.38 6.76 4.39
C VAL A 32 -9.14 6.27 5.81
N ALA A 33 -8.10 5.45 6.04
CA ALA A 33 -7.73 4.97 7.38
C ALA A 33 -7.25 6.10 8.31
N GLN A 34 -6.69 7.18 7.77
CA GLN A 34 -6.34 8.39 8.52
C GLN A 34 -7.54 9.33 8.77
N GLY A 35 -8.75 8.98 8.30
CA GLY A 35 -9.97 9.76 8.51
C GLY A 35 -10.23 10.86 7.48
N TYR A 36 -9.48 10.89 6.37
CA TYR A 36 -9.74 11.84 5.28
C TYR A 36 -11.00 11.45 4.50
N ARG A 37 -11.85 12.45 4.19
CA ARG A 37 -12.95 12.27 3.23
C ARG A 37 -12.39 12.35 1.81
N VAL A 38 -12.07 11.19 1.23
CA VAL A 38 -11.54 11.12 -0.14
C VAL A 38 -12.65 10.75 -1.12
N PRO A 39 -13.11 11.67 -1.99
CA PRO A 39 -14.04 11.33 -3.05
C PRO A 39 -13.33 10.52 -4.15
N ALA A 40 -13.37 9.19 -4.04
CA ALA A 40 -12.61 8.28 -4.90
C ALA A 40 -12.80 8.55 -6.41
N ASN A 41 -14.01 8.91 -6.84
CA ASN A 41 -14.31 9.22 -8.23
C ASN A 41 -13.60 10.50 -8.70
N ALA A 42 -13.72 11.59 -7.93
CA ALA A 42 -13.11 12.87 -8.28
C ALA A 42 -11.58 12.78 -8.25
N THR A 43 -11.01 12.14 -7.23
CA THR A 43 -9.56 11.93 -7.13
C THR A 43 -9.02 11.11 -8.30
N SER A 44 -9.72 10.04 -8.71
CA SER A 44 -9.31 9.21 -9.83
C SER A 44 -9.39 9.94 -11.17
N ILE A 45 -10.40 10.80 -11.37
CA ILE A 45 -10.51 11.64 -12.58
C ILE A 45 -9.34 12.63 -12.68
N ILE A 46 -9.01 13.32 -11.58
CA ILE A 46 -7.90 14.28 -11.54
C ILE A 46 -6.56 13.59 -11.82
N ILE A 47 -6.35 12.39 -11.27
CA ILE A 47 -5.14 11.60 -11.49
C ILE A 47 -5.07 11.08 -12.93
N GLY A 48 -6.20 10.66 -13.51
CA GLY A 48 -6.30 10.29 -14.92
C GLY A 48 -5.90 11.45 -15.83
N LEU A 49 -6.42 12.65 -15.57
CA LEU A 49 -6.04 13.85 -16.31
C LEU A 49 -4.55 14.17 -16.16
N ASN A 50 -4.00 14.07 -14.94
CA ASN A 50 -2.55 14.22 -14.72
C ASN A 50 -1.73 13.18 -15.50
N SER A 51 -2.22 11.95 -15.63
CA SER A 51 -1.54 10.91 -16.42
C SER A 51 -1.51 11.26 -17.91
N VAL A 52 -2.59 11.85 -18.45
CA VAL A 52 -2.63 12.34 -19.83
C VAL A 52 -1.61 13.46 -20.02
N ILE A 53 -1.56 14.42 -19.09
CA ILE A 53 -0.58 15.51 -19.11
C ILE A 53 0.83 14.93 -19.05
N ASN A 54 1.12 14.02 -18.11
CA ASN A 54 2.41 13.35 -18.01
C ASN A 54 2.80 12.64 -19.31
N ALA A 55 1.86 11.94 -19.95
CA ALA A 55 2.13 11.23 -21.19
C ALA A 55 2.57 12.17 -22.32
N LEU A 56 2.06 13.41 -22.37
CA LEU A 56 2.50 14.42 -23.35
C LEU A 56 3.97 14.84 -23.15
N PHE A 57 4.46 14.79 -21.91
CA PHE A 57 5.87 15.03 -21.58
C PHE A 57 6.73 13.77 -21.59
N GLY A 58 6.20 12.62 -22.04
CA GLY A 58 6.89 11.33 -22.01
C GLY A 58 7.01 10.71 -20.60
N GLY A 59 6.22 11.18 -19.65
CA GLY A 59 6.16 10.70 -18.27
C GLY A 59 5.31 9.44 -18.08
N HIS A 60 5.35 8.89 -16.86
CA HIS A 60 4.57 7.70 -16.49
C HIS A 60 3.20 8.04 -15.89
N VAL A 61 2.34 7.03 -15.79
CA VAL A 61 1.00 7.10 -15.18
C VAL A 61 1.02 7.68 -13.76
N ALA A 62 0.27 8.76 -13.52
CA ALA A 62 0.13 9.31 -12.18
C ALA A 62 -0.72 8.37 -11.31
N ILE A 63 -0.34 8.19 -10.03
CA ILE A 63 -1.05 7.39 -9.04
C ILE A 63 -0.90 8.02 -7.65
N VAL A 64 -1.82 7.74 -6.72
CA VAL A 64 -1.60 8.08 -5.30
C VAL A 64 -0.42 7.26 -4.76
N ALA A 65 0.59 7.94 -4.20
CA ALA A 65 1.81 7.30 -3.75
C ALA A 65 1.59 6.44 -2.48
N ARG A 66 1.76 5.12 -2.59
CA ARG A 66 1.57 4.20 -1.45
C ARG A 66 2.54 4.45 -0.28
N ASN A 67 3.82 4.67 -0.56
CA ASN A 67 4.87 4.74 0.48
C ASN A 67 5.17 6.17 0.93
N GLY A 68 5.01 7.16 0.04
CA GLY A 68 5.25 8.57 0.36
C GLY A 68 4.06 9.23 1.09
N MET A 69 2.83 8.87 0.75
CA MET A 69 1.63 9.47 1.36
C MET A 69 1.59 9.36 2.88
N PRO A 70 1.97 8.23 3.51
CA PRO A 70 2.03 8.15 4.97
C PRO A 70 2.93 9.17 5.65
N ILE A 71 3.98 9.63 4.96
CA ILE A 71 4.94 10.59 5.50
C ILE A 71 4.31 11.99 5.51
N VAL A 72 3.62 12.38 4.44
CA VAL A 72 3.05 13.74 4.28
C VAL A 72 1.64 13.88 4.85
N ALA A 73 0.86 12.79 4.89
CA ALA A 73 -0.53 12.80 5.38
C ALA A 73 -0.69 12.14 6.77
N GLY A 74 0.36 11.54 7.31
CA GLY A 74 0.35 10.90 8.62
C GLY A 74 0.29 11.89 9.78
N ALA A 75 0.01 11.37 10.98
CA ALA A 75 -0.04 12.15 12.21
C ALA A 75 1.26 12.92 12.53
N VAL A 76 2.40 12.38 12.07
CA VAL A 76 3.74 12.94 12.26
C VAL A 76 4.02 14.18 11.41
N ALA A 77 3.24 14.43 10.35
CA ALA A 77 3.42 15.58 9.45
C ALA A 77 2.93 16.91 10.04
N GLY A 78 2.40 16.91 11.26
CA GLY A 78 1.87 18.08 11.96
C GLY A 78 0.34 18.17 11.98
N PRO A 79 -0.22 19.34 12.38
CA PRO A 79 -1.65 19.56 12.51
C PRO A 79 -2.39 19.34 11.20
N ALA A 80 -3.58 18.72 11.25
CA ALA A 80 -4.33 18.30 10.05
C ALA A 80 -4.58 19.43 9.04
N ALA A 81 -4.84 20.65 9.52
CA ALA A 81 -5.06 21.83 8.67
C ALA A 81 -3.82 22.25 7.85
N GLY A 82 -2.61 21.94 8.34
CA GLY A 82 -1.34 22.34 7.72
C GLY A 82 -0.67 21.27 6.87
N ARG A 83 -1.16 20.02 6.87
CA ARG A 83 -0.46 18.88 6.22
C ARG A 83 -0.30 19.02 4.71
N TYR A 84 -1.10 19.86 4.05
CA TYR A 84 -0.93 20.11 2.61
C TYR A 84 0.43 20.76 2.30
N TRP A 85 0.99 21.55 3.23
CA TRP A 85 2.31 22.15 3.07
C TRP A 85 3.41 21.09 3.00
N ALA A 86 3.31 20.00 3.77
CA ALA A 86 4.25 18.89 3.68
C ALA A 86 4.28 18.28 2.28
N ASN A 87 3.11 18.15 1.64
CA ASN A 87 3.01 17.66 0.28
C ASN A 87 3.58 18.65 -0.76
N LEU A 88 3.33 19.95 -0.59
CA LEU A 88 3.90 20.98 -1.47
C LEU A 88 5.43 21.04 -1.41
N VAL A 89 5.98 21.00 -0.19
CA VAL A 89 7.44 21.00 0.02
C VAL A 89 8.05 19.72 -0.56
N ALA A 90 7.44 18.55 -0.32
CA ALA A 90 7.89 17.29 -0.89
C ALA A 90 7.85 17.30 -2.43
N ALA A 91 6.81 17.86 -3.04
CA ALA A 91 6.69 18.01 -4.48
C ALA A 91 7.77 18.93 -5.06
N ALA A 92 8.00 20.09 -4.43
CA ALA A 92 9.04 21.03 -4.85
C ALA A 92 10.45 20.42 -4.77
N LEU A 93 10.76 19.71 -3.67
CA LEU A 93 12.03 18.98 -3.53
C LEU A 93 12.15 17.83 -4.54
N SER A 94 11.05 17.14 -4.85
CA SER A 94 11.07 16.08 -5.87
C SER A 94 11.34 16.65 -7.26
N LEU A 95 10.78 17.82 -7.58
CA LEU A 95 11.05 18.51 -8.85
C LEU A 95 12.51 18.99 -8.94
N SER A 96 13.08 19.52 -7.86
CA SER A 96 14.50 19.94 -7.87
C SER A 96 15.45 18.75 -8.08
N VAL A 97 15.16 17.60 -7.48
CA VAL A 97 15.89 16.35 -7.73
C VAL A 97 15.66 15.85 -9.16
N ALA A 98 14.45 15.97 -9.70
CA ALA A 98 14.16 15.58 -11.08
C ALA A 98 14.93 16.41 -12.11
N MET A 99 15.22 17.69 -11.84
CA MET A 99 16.08 18.50 -12.71
C MET A 99 17.53 17.97 -12.77
N ALA A 100 17.98 17.29 -11.72
CA ALA A 100 19.28 16.62 -11.69
C ALA A 100 19.28 15.25 -12.41
N ALA A 101 18.18 14.82 -13.03
CA ALA A 101 18.11 13.51 -13.69
C ALA A 101 19.10 13.36 -14.86
N SER A 102 19.30 14.42 -15.66
CA SER A 102 20.22 14.41 -16.81
C SER A 102 21.68 14.14 -16.41
N PRO A 103 22.29 14.90 -15.48
CA PRO A 103 23.67 14.63 -15.06
C PRO A 103 23.81 13.27 -14.35
N VAL A 104 22.80 12.84 -13.58
CA VAL A 104 22.80 11.51 -12.94
C VAL A 104 22.81 10.40 -13.99
N ALA A 105 22.00 10.51 -15.05
CA ALA A 105 21.98 9.55 -16.14
C ALA A 105 23.34 9.47 -16.88
N ALA A 106 24.01 10.61 -17.07
CA ALA A 106 25.34 10.65 -17.68
C ALA A 106 26.38 9.90 -16.84
N ILE A 107 26.38 10.10 -15.51
CA ILE A 107 27.28 9.40 -14.59
C ILE A 107 27.02 7.88 -14.61
N LEU A 108 25.74 7.46 -14.58
CA LEU A 108 25.37 6.06 -14.65
C LEU A 108 25.78 5.40 -15.98
N GLY A 109 25.81 6.17 -17.08
CA GLY A 109 26.29 5.70 -18.38
C GLY A 109 27.80 5.43 -18.44
N MET A 110 28.59 6.01 -17.53
CA MET A 110 30.03 5.76 -17.41
C MET A 110 30.34 4.50 -16.60
N LEU A 111 29.39 4.03 -15.78
CA LEU A 111 29.58 2.86 -14.91
C LEU A 111 29.40 1.54 -15.69
N PRO A 112 30.20 0.49 -15.41
CA PRO A 112 29.94 -0.84 -15.95
C PRO A 112 28.57 -1.36 -15.52
N ARG A 113 27.92 -2.12 -16.41
CA ARG A 113 26.55 -2.62 -16.21
C ARG A 113 26.37 -3.41 -14.90
N SER A 114 27.40 -4.12 -14.44
CA SER A 114 27.40 -4.85 -13.18
C SER A 114 27.14 -3.95 -11.97
N TYR A 115 27.77 -2.77 -11.91
CA TYR A 115 27.58 -1.82 -10.79
C TYR A 115 26.15 -1.28 -10.76
N VAL A 116 25.60 -0.92 -11.92
CA VAL A 116 24.23 -0.39 -12.02
C VAL A 116 23.22 -1.43 -11.53
N VAL A 117 23.39 -2.70 -11.89
CA VAL A 117 22.49 -3.79 -11.45
C VAL A 117 22.57 -4.00 -9.94
N VAL A 118 23.77 -3.99 -9.36
CA VAL A 118 23.95 -4.16 -7.90
C VAL A 118 23.36 -2.97 -7.14
N LEU A 119 23.60 -1.73 -7.59
CA LEU A 119 23.01 -0.52 -6.99
C LEU A 119 21.48 -0.52 -7.09
N ALA A 120 20.93 -0.90 -8.24
CA ALA A 120 19.48 -1.04 -8.41
C ALA A 120 18.89 -2.09 -7.46
N GLY A 121 19.56 -3.24 -7.29
CA GLY A 121 19.17 -4.26 -6.34
C GLY A 121 19.17 -3.76 -4.89
N LEU A 122 20.24 -3.08 -4.49
CA LEU A 122 20.37 -2.47 -3.15
C LEU A 122 19.30 -1.39 -2.90
N ALA A 123 18.97 -0.59 -3.92
CA ALA A 123 17.94 0.44 -3.82
C ALA A 123 16.53 -0.13 -3.58
N ILE A 124 16.25 -1.35 -4.06
CA ILE A 124 14.95 -2.01 -3.89
C ILE A 124 14.85 -2.71 -2.52
N MET A 125 15.97 -3.09 -1.89
CA MET A 125 15.98 -3.83 -0.62
C MET A 125 15.08 -3.23 0.48
N PRO A 126 15.09 -1.90 0.76
CA PRO A 126 14.21 -1.33 1.77
C PRO A 126 12.72 -1.49 1.45
N SER A 127 12.37 -1.39 0.16
CA SER A 127 10.98 -1.59 -0.29
C SER A 127 10.55 -3.05 -0.15
N LEU A 128 11.45 -3.99 -0.45
CA LEU A 128 11.21 -5.41 -0.25
C LEU A 128 11.03 -5.75 1.23
N GLN A 129 11.92 -5.24 2.10
CA GLN A 129 11.82 -5.43 3.55
C GLN A 129 10.46 -4.97 4.08
N ASN A 130 10.05 -3.74 3.78
CA ASN A 130 8.77 -3.18 4.22
C ASN A 130 7.56 -3.99 3.67
N ALA A 131 7.67 -4.50 2.43
CA ALA A 131 6.64 -5.37 1.88
C ALA A 131 6.50 -6.68 2.66
N LEU A 132 7.63 -7.30 3.05
CA LEU A 132 7.64 -8.55 3.83
C LEU A 132 7.12 -8.33 5.25
N GLU A 133 7.55 -7.27 5.93
CA GLU A 133 7.08 -6.91 7.27
C GLU A 133 5.54 -6.76 7.28
N ARG A 134 4.98 -6.08 6.27
CA ARG A 134 3.52 -5.93 6.13
C ARG A 134 2.82 -7.24 5.77
N ALA A 135 3.42 -8.05 4.89
CA ALA A 135 2.86 -9.33 4.45
C ALA A 135 2.73 -10.35 5.58
N PHE A 136 3.74 -10.41 6.46
CA PHE A 136 3.80 -11.37 7.56
C PHE A 136 3.39 -10.80 8.93
N GLY A 137 3.20 -9.49 9.06
CA GLY A 137 2.69 -8.87 10.28
C GLY A 137 1.20 -9.15 10.52
N GLU A 138 0.41 -9.19 9.44
CA GLU A 138 -1.05 -9.25 9.47
C GLU A 138 -1.64 -10.67 9.66
N LYS A 139 -2.97 -10.76 9.74
CA LYS A 139 -3.72 -12.03 9.97
C LYS A 139 -3.67 -13.01 8.79
N LEU A 140 -3.33 -12.55 7.58
CA LEU A 140 -3.41 -13.34 6.33
C LEU A 140 -2.04 -13.87 5.84
N ARG A 141 -1.16 -14.24 6.77
CA ARG A 141 0.25 -14.65 6.48
C ARG A 141 0.37 -15.78 5.47
N PHE A 142 -0.49 -16.79 5.59
CA PHE A 142 -0.47 -17.97 4.69
C PHE A 142 -0.83 -17.59 3.24
N GLY A 143 -1.83 -16.73 3.06
CA GLY A 143 -2.18 -16.20 1.74
C GLY A 143 -1.05 -15.35 1.14
N ALA A 144 -0.41 -14.52 1.96
CA ALA A 144 0.72 -13.69 1.53
C ALA A 144 1.95 -14.52 1.10
N LEU A 145 2.24 -15.63 1.81
CA LEU A 145 3.30 -16.56 1.45
C LEU A 145 3.06 -17.20 0.07
N ILE A 146 1.83 -17.67 -0.18
CA ILE A 146 1.43 -18.23 -1.48
C ILE A 146 1.53 -17.18 -2.58
N ALA A 147 1.07 -15.95 -2.33
CA ALA A 147 1.22 -14.85 -3.27
C ALA A 147 2.68 -14.65 -3.68
N MET A 148 3.59 -14.68 -2.71
CA MET A 148 5.01 -14.46 -2.95
C MET A 148 5.63 -15.60 -3.77
N ILE A 149 5.30 -16.85 -3.46
CA ILE A 149 5.79 -18.03 -4.22
C ILE A 149 5.27 -17.99 -5.67
N VAL A 150 3.98 -17.73 -5.86
CA VAL A 150 3.37 -17.68 -7.20
C VAL A 150 3.94 -16.49 -7.99
N SER A 151 4.14 -15.32 -7.37
CA SER A 151 4.70 -14.15 -8.05
C SER A 151 6.19 -14.29 -8.36
N ALA A 152 6.96 -15.03 -7.55
CA ALA A 152 8.37 -15.30 -7.82
C ALA A 152 8.57 -16.34 -8.94
N SER A 153 7.52 -17.09 -9.28
CA SER A 153 7.56 -18.09 -10.33
C SER A 153 7.51 -17.41 -11.71
N PRO A 154 8.42 -17.77 -12.64
CA PRO A 154 8.48 -17.19 -13.99
C PRO A 154 7.42 -17.82 -14.91
N PHE A 155 6.15 -17.64 -14.56
CA PHE A 155 5.00 -18.15 -15.30
C PHE A 155 4.22 -17.03 -15.97
N THR A 156 3.82 -17.23 -17.22
CA THR A 156 2.97 -16.31 -17.97
C THR A 156 1.75 -17.06 -18.47
N PHE A 157 0.57 -16.50 -18.24
CA PHE A 157 -0.70 -17.09 -18.66
C PHE A 157 -1.63 -16.01 -19.15
N LEU A 158 -2.21 -16.22 -20.34
CA LEU A 158 -3.09 -15.25 -21.02
C LEU A 158 -2.44 -13.86 -21.23
N TRP A 159 -1.14 -13.82 -21.57
CA TRP A 159 -0.37 -12.57 -21.74
C TRP A 159 -0.19 -11.74 -20.46
N LEU A 160 -0.62 -12.27 -19.31
CA LEU A 160 -0.46 -11.64 -18.00
C LEU A 160 0.72 -12.26 -17.25
N THR A 161 1.41 -11.42 -16.48
CA THR A 161 2.50 -11.85 -15.59
C THR A 161 1.94 -12.66 -14.42
N SER A 162 2.78 -13.54 -13.85
CA SER A 162 2.45 -14.31 -12.65
C SER A 162 1.98 -13.46 -11.47
N THR A 163 2.35 -12.17 -11.40
CA THR A 163 1.98 -11.24 -10.33
C THR A 163 0.47 -11.07 -10.17
N LEU A 164 -0.30 -11.02 -11.27
CA LEU A 164 -1.75 -10.87 -11.21
C LEU A 164 -2.43 -12.16 -10.74
N TRP A 165 -1.97 -13.30 -11.24
CA TRP A 165 -2.43 -14.62 -10.81
C TRP A 165 -2.10 -14.90 -9.36
N ALA A 166 -0.92 -14.47 -8.90
CA ALA A 166 -0.50 -14.56 -7.50
C ALA A 166 -1.50 -13.88 -6.56
N LEU A 167 -1.99 -12.69 -6.94
CA LEU A 167 -2.99 -11.98 -6.15
C LEU A 167 -4.32 -12.74 -6.10
N LEU A 168 -4.81 -13.23 -7.25
CA LEU A 168 -6.07 -13.98 -7.32
C LEU A 168 -6.01 -15.26 -6.49
N VAL A 169 -4.95 -16.05 -6.66
CA VAL A 169 -4.72 -17.29 -5.90
C VAL A 169 -4.61 -16.99 -4.41
N ALA A 170 -3.86 -15.96 -4.03
CA ALA A 170 -3.72 -15.55 -2.64
C ALA A 170 -5.05 -15.16 -2.00
N ILE A 171 -5.91 -14.41 -2.71
CA ILE A 171 -7.24 -14.02 -2.22
C ILE A 171 -8.13 -15.26 -2.06
N MET A 172 -8.13 -16.17 -3.04
CA MET A 172 -8.90 -17.43 -2.96
C MET A 172 -8.50 -18.27 -1.75
N VAL A 173 -7.19 -18.44 -1.54
CA VAL A 173 -6.67 -19.20 -0.40
C VAL A 173 -6.96 -18.49 0.92
N ALA A 174 -6.74 -17.17 0.99
CA ALA A 174 -7.03 -16.38 2.18
C ALA A 174 -8.51 -16.43 2.56
N ALA A 175 -9.42 -16.31 1.59
CA ALA A 175 -10.86 -16.40 1.80
C ALA A 175 -11.25 -17.80 2.30
N ARG A 176 -10.72 -18.86 1.69
CA ARG A 176 -11.02 -20.24 2.08
C ARG A 176 -10.49 -20.57 3.48
N TRP A 177 -9.30 -20.09 3.80
CA TRP A 177 -8.66 -20.28 5.10
C TRP A 177 -9.40 -19.53 6.23
N ASN A 178 -9.78 -18.28 5.98
CA ASN A 178 -10.53 -17.48 6.94
C ASN A 178 -11.97 -17.99 7.15
N ALA A 179 -12.60 -18.53 6.10
CA ALA A 179 -13.89 -19.20 6.22
C ALA A 179 -13.82 -20.42 7.15
N THR A 180 -12.74 -21.20 7.08
CA THR A 180 -12.50 -22.37 7.95
C THR A 180 -12.25 -21.97 9.41
N SER A 181 -11.50 -20.90 9.70
CA SER A 181 -11.24 -20.45 11.08
C SER A 181 -12.45 -19.77 11.75
N SER A 182 -13.29 -19.09 10.97
CA SER A 182 -14.58 -18.53 11.42
C SER A 182 -15.57 -19.63 11.81
N TRP A 183 -15.56 -20.77 11.10
CA TRP A 183 -16.40 -21.92 11.43
C TRP A 183 -15.99 -22.59 12.74
N SER A 184 -14.69 -22.74 13.01
CA SER A 184 -14.21 -23.35 14.25
C SER A 184 -14.47 -22.48 15.49
N THR A 185 -14.33 -21.15 15.38
CA THR A 185 -14.66 -20.22 16.47
C THR A 185 -16.16 -20.10 16.72
N ARG A 186 -17.01 -20.18 15.69
CA ARG A 186 -18.47 -20.25 15.86
C ARG A 186 -18.91 -21.54 16.55
N LEU A 187 -18.32 -22.67 16.20
CA LEU A 187 -18.62 -23.97 16.82
C LEU A 187 -18.16 -24.04 18.29
N LEU A 188 -17.02 -23.42 18.64
CA LEU A 188 -16.56 -23.32 20.04
C LEU A 188 -17.39 -22.32 20.87
N ARG A 189 -17.95 -21.28 20.24
CA ARG A 189 -18.89 -20.35 20.91
C ARG A 189 -20.25 -20.99 21.16
N SER A 190 -20.69 -21.89 20.28
CA SER A 190 -21.91 -22.70 20.43
C SER A 190 -21.75 -23.84 21.44
N ARG A 191 -20.52 -24.25 21.79
CA ARG A 191 -20.21 -25.21 22.85
C ARG A 191 -19.88 -24.57 24.21
N ARG A 192 -20.25 -23.30 24.45
CA ARG A 192 -20.34 -22.83 25.84
C ARG A 192 -21.55 -23.49 26.48
N PRO A 193 -21.41 -24.27 27.57
CA PRO A 193 -22.56 -24.79 28.27
C PRO A 193 -23.45 -23.63 28.71
N ILE A 194 -24.73 -23.70 28.35
CA ILE A 194 -25.81 -22.88 28.91
C ILE A 194 -25.92 -23.33 30.36
N GLY A 195 -25.15 -22.70 31.25
CA GLY A 195 -25.04 -23.20 32.62
C GLY A 195 -23.89 -22.61 33.43
N ARG A 196 -23.81 -21.27 33.50
CA ARG A 196 -23.42 -20.63 34.77
C ARG A 196 -24.43 -19.53 35.04
N THR A 197 -25.40 -19.93 35.83
CA THR A 197 -26.33 -19.07 36.56
C THR A 197 -25.58 -17.92 37.23
N SER A 198 -26.20 -16.76 37.14
CA SER A 198 -26.01 -15.57 37.96
C SER A 198 -25.49 -15.88 39.37
N CYS A 199 -24.33 -15.34 39.72
CA CYS A 199 -24.06 -14.95 41.11
C CYS A 199 -24.41 -13.46 41.22
N PRO A 200 -25.43 -13.06 41.99
CA PRO A 200 -25.62 -11.66 42.34
C PRO A 200 -24.60 -11.32 43.41
N GLY A 201 -23.63 -10.46 43.09
CA GLY A 201 -22.66 -10.00 44.10
C GLY A 201 -21.35 -9.50 43.53
N ASN A 202 -21.37 -8.39 42.78
CA ASN A 202 -20.31 -7.39 42.90
C ASN A 202 -20.77 -6.02 42.33
N ALA A 203 -21.64 -5.36 43.08
CA ALA A 203 -22.04 -3.97 42.86
C ALA A 203 -21.01 -2.97 43.45
N TYR A 204 -19.71 -3.26 43.38
CA TYR A 204 -18.67 -2.44 44.04
C TYR A 204 -17.51 -1.97 43.15
N LEU A 205 -17.59 -2.08 41.83
CA LEU A 205 -16.56 -1.52 40.93
C LEU A 205 -17.15 -0.66 39.81
N ALA A 206 -18.16 0.15 40.16
CA ALA A 206 -18.72 1.20 39.32
C ALA A 206 -18.63 2.56 40.03
N SER A 207 -17.41 3.01 40.35
CA SER A 207 -17.20 4.40 40.79
C SER A 207 -15.75 4.90 40.64
N VAL A 208 -15.05 4.64 39.53
CA VAL A 208 -13.90 5.49 39.17
C VAL A 208 -13.74 5.65 37.67
N ARG A 209 -14.35 6.70 37.14
CA ARG A 209 -13.82 7.60 36.10
C ARG A 209 -14.39 8.98 36.41
N PRO A 210 -13.89 10.12 35.88
CA PRO A 210 -12.66 10.41 35.11
C PRO A 210 -11.98 11.75 35.54
N VAL A 211 -11.04 12.26 34.72
CA VAL A 211 -10.76 13.70 34.42
C VAL A 211 -9.38 14.29 34.85
N ALA A 212 -8.53 14.47 33.83
CA ALA A 212 -7.64 15.60 33.46
C ALA A 212 -6.67 16.35 34.44
N LYS A 213 -5.36 16.34 34.03
CA LYS A 213 -4.27 17.38 34.06
C LYS A 213 -3.83 18.01 35.42
N PRO A 214 -2.68 18.75 35.51
CA PRO A 214 -1.34 18.69 34.86
C PRO A 214 -0.13 18.81 35.87
N MET A 215 1.11 18.83 35.36
CA MET A 215 2.31 19.57 35.85
C MET A 215 2.95 19.33 37.24
N SER A 216 4.23 18.93 37.25
CA SER A 216 5.29 19.39 38.21
C SER A 216 6.66 18.91 37.68
N THR A 217 7.47 19.74 37.01
CA THR A 217 8.65 20.44 37.56
C THR A 217 9.34 19.75 38.75
N ALA A 218 10.61 19.35 38.54
CA ALA A 218 11.68 19.41 39.53
C ALA A 218 13.04 19.35 38.80
N CYS A 219 13.79 20.44 38.91
CA CYS A 219 15.20 20.70 38.56
C CYS A 219 15.63 20.62 37.08
#